data_AF-A0A957ZES3-F1
#
_entry.id   AF-A0A957ZES3-F1
#
_cell.length_a   1.000
_cell.length_b   1.000
_cell.length_c   1.000
_cell.angle_alpha   90.00
_cell.angle_beta   90.00
_cell.angle_gamma   90.00
#
_symmetry.space_group_name_H-M   'P 1'
#
loop_
_entity.id
_entity.type
_entity.pdbx_description
1 polymer ?
#
loop_
_entity_poly.entity_id
_entity_poly.type
_entity_poly.pdbx_seq_one_letter_code
_entity_poly.pdbx_strand_id
1 'polypeptide(L)'
;MAGIDGDNWFAAKMKVDPSQQGNPASYPVLNVELQPLLPPAPLVEANAVLTVTGSARSSTTHHLYVGWGASSHTFDWHNDDFYTDWAHRLETPDRPLQLEMILYPGDLPSEIRIDKIYWQLPVTLDFNGHGAAFSGVAGIWRYQMTNLPTTRTLYDVTDPQNPLRLTLTSGKDVQFQDGPAVHDYLLVGPEMLKTPDVTAHTPLTLTSIQGADAIYIARDFFHAGLEPLVQHRQAQGYQVAVVDLQEIYDAWSYGYVSPDAIRDFLSWAVAKWRPSPLAAVLVGDGTFDPRNYTGFQLGSLNIDAAPAYLADVDPWLNVTACDNCYGQLDGVSPLDDAADPGFLMDIWLGRLSVQDEQQLSEVVNKILRYETGEVKMPDDRWRQTAFYIADNYHLLDGTQDPAGDFAYMSDLIVEGDRGRNIAPAQSPHVVTQRLYYDPRQPGVVGQPWREADAVRAHQRVIDAMALGPGLISYNGHSNHYQWASTDRTLDEPYLFGMNDAYRLHNLDALSIVLEMTC
;
A
#
# COMPACT_ATOMS: atom_id res chain seq x y z
N MET A 1 -11.81 1.87 -0.92
CA MET A 1 -13.16 1.97 -1.51
C MET A 1 -13.94 2.86 -0.58
N ALA A 2 -14.57 3.89 -1.11
CA ALA A 2 -15.40 4.76 -0.30
C ALA A 2 -16.76 4.10 -0.03
N GLY A 3 -17.37 4.38 1.12
CA GLY A 3 -18.78 4.10 1.39
C GLY A 3 -19.69 5.09 0.65
N ILE A 4 -21.00 5.00 0.90
CA ILE A 4 -22.00 5.81 0.21
C ILE A 4 -21.87 7.31 0.53
N ASP A 5 -21.28 7.63 1.68
CA ASP A 5 -21.02 8.99 2.15
C ASP A 5 -19.63 9.52 1.73
N GLY A 6 -18.87 8.74 0.96
CA GLY A 6 -17.56 9.10 0.45
C GLY A 6 -16.42 8.89 1.44
N ASP A 7 -16.71 8.47 2.68
CA ASP A 7 -15.67 8.11 3.64
C ASP A 7 -15.12 6.69 3.39
N ASN A 8 -14.07 6.25 4.09
CA ASN A 8 -13.53 4.89 3.92
C ASN A 8 -13.72 4.03 5.18
N TRP A 9 -14.70 4.37 6.02
CA TRP A 9 -15.02 3.70 7.26
C TRP A 9 -16.20 2.75 7.05
N PHE A 10 -16.08 1.53 7.54
CA PHE A 10 -17.14 0.53 7.46
C PHE A 10 -17.34 -0.09 8.83
N ALA A 11 -18.60 -0.24 9.23
CA ALA A 11 -18.98 -0.90 10.48
C ALA A 11 -18.63 -2.39 10.49
N ALA A 12 -18.67 -3.06 9.34
CA ALA A 12 -18.30 -4.48 9.24
C ALA A 12 -17.87 -4.89 7.83
N LYS A 13 -17.04 -5.93 7.75
CA LYS A 13 -16.76 -6.68 6.53
C LYS A 13 -17.39 -8.07 6.64
N MET A 14 -18.20 -8.46 5.66
CA MET A 14 -18.85 -9.77 5.60
C MET A 14 -18.45 -10.47 4.31
N LYS A 15 -17.89 -11.68 4.41
CA LYS A 15 -17.44 -12.47 3.27
C LYS A 15 -17.88 -13.92 3.40
N VAL A 16 -18.49 -14.47 2.36
CA VAL A 16 -18.95 -15.85 2.32
C VAL A 16 -18.62 -16.49 0.97
N ASP A 17 -18.28 -17.77 0.98
CA ASP A 17 -17.91 -18.59 -0.18
C ASP A 17 -18.97 -19.68 -0.44
N PRO A 18 -19.23 -20.07 -1.71
CA PRO A 18 -20.19 -21.13 -2.04
C PRO A 18 -19.91 -22.45 -1.32
N SER A 19 -18.63 -22.77 -1.06
CA SER A 19 -18.22 -23.99 -0.32
C SER A 19 -18.76 -24.07 1.11
N GLN A 20 -19.20 -22.93 1.68
CA GLN A 20 -19.77 -22.87 3.02
C GLN A 20 -21.25 -23.26 3.07
N GLN A 21 -21.91 -23.43 1.91
CA GLN A 21 -23.32 -23.76 1.83
C GLN A 21 -23.65 -25.04 2.61
N GLY A 22 -24.67 -24.96 3.46
CA GLY A 22 -25.07 -26.07 4.34
C GLY A 22 -24.33 -26.13 5.68
N ASN A 23 -23.42 -25.18 5.95
CA ASN A 23 -22.78 -25.01 7.25
C ASN A 23 -23.09 -23.61 7.86
N PRO A 24 -24.27 -23.43 8.49
CA PRO A 24 -24.71 -22.13 8.99
C PRO A 24 -23.76 -21.48 10.00
N ALA A 25 -23.02 -22.27 10.77
CA ALA A 25 -22.06 -21.77 11.76
C ALA A 25 -20.86 -21.05 11.12
N SER A 26 -20.68 -21.17 9.81
CA SER A 26 -19.60 -20.52 9.07
C SER A 26 -20.01 -19.22 8.38
N TYR A 27 -21.30 -18.86 8.41
CA TYR A 27 -21.79 -17.66 7.75
C TYR A 27 -21.38 -16.40 8.55
N PRO A 28 -21.00 -15.30 7.88
CA PRO A 28 -20.74 -14.04 8.55
C PRO A 28 -21.99 -13.54 9.25
N VAL A 29 -21.86 -13.21 10.53
CA VAL A 29 -22.94 -12.64 11.35
C VAL A 29 -22.50 -11.28 11.89
N LEU A 30 -23.35 -10.27 11.73
CA LEU A 30 -23.19 -8.97 12.38
C LEU A 30 -24.38 -8.72 13.30
N ASN A 31 -24.10 -8.53 14.59
CA ASN A 31 -25.10 -8.10 15.55
C ASN A 31 -24.97 -6.59 15.79
N VAL A 32 -26.08 -5.86 15.66
CA VAL A 32 -26.11 -4.41 15.77
C VAL A 32 -27.11 -4.00 16.84
N GLU A 33 -26.66 -3.20 17.80
CA GLU A 33 -27.53 -2.55 18.77
C GLU A 33 -27.88 -1.15 18.25
N LEU A 34 -29.17 -0.85 18.15
CA LEU A 34 -29.69 0.45 17.74
C LEU A 34 -30.16 1.21 18.97
N GLN A 35 -29.50 2.33 19.25
CA GLN A 35 -29.83 3.17 20.41
C GLN A 35 -30.60 4.43 19.96
N PRO A 36 -31.92 4.52 20.22
CA PRO A 36 -32.66 5.76 19.97
C PRO A 36 -32.17 6.86 20.90
N LEU A 37 -31.79 7.98 20.30
CA LEU A 37 -31.46 9.21 21.04
C LEU A 37 -32.67 10.11 21.27
N LEU A 38 -33.78 9.87 20.55
CA LEU A 38 -35.03 10.63 20.66
C LEU A 38 -36.22 9.67 20.87
N PRO A 39 -37.20 10.03 21.72
CA PRO A 39 -38.35 9.19 21.97
C PRO A 39 -39.33 9.22 20.79
N PRO A 40 -40.02 8.11 20.49
CA PRO A 40 -41.06 8.06 19.46
C PRO A 40 -42.17 9.10 19.67
N ALA A 41 -42.73 9.62 18.58
CA ALA A 41 -43.88 10.51 18.64
C ALA A 41 -45.14 9.73 19.12
N PRO A 42 -45.87 10.20 20.15
CA PRO A 42 -46.97 9.43 20.76
C PRO A 42 -48.24 9.34 19.91
N LEU A 43 -48.40 10.18 18.87
CA LEU A 43 -49.65 10.33 18.10
C LEU A 43 -49.55 9.84 16.65
N VAL A 44 -48.47 9.15 16.28
CA VAL A 44 -48.27 8.67 14.91
C VAL A 44 -48.08 7.16 14.94
N GLU A 45 -49.09 6.42 14.48
CA GLU A 45 -48.88 5.06 13.96
C GLU A 45 -48.08 5.21 12.66
N ALA A 46 -46.75 5.21 12.77
CA ALA A 46 -45.84 5.24 11.65
C ALA A 46 -44.92 4.03 11.71
N ASN A 47 -44.70 3.45 10.52
CA ASN A 47 -43.69 2.44 10.33
C ASN A 47 -42.30 3.08 10.55
N ALA A 48 -41.43 2.35 11.23
CA ALA A 48 -40.01 2.62 11.19
C ALA A 48 -39.47 2.28 9.79
N VAL A 49 -38.47 3.04 9.37
CA VAL A 49 -37.75 2.84 8.12
C VAL A 49 -36.34 2.41 8.49
N LEU A 50 -36.02 1.13 8.31
CA LEU A 50 -34.66 0.62 8.43
C LEU A 50 -33.92 0.87 7.11
N THR A 51 -32.73 1.47 7.21
CA THR A 51 -31.82 1.65 6.07
C THR A 51 -30.48 0.99 6.41
N VAL A 52 -30.00 0.15 5.50
CA VAL A 52 -28.67 -0.47 5.53
C VAL A 52 -27.96 -0.02 4.27
N THR A 53 -26.81 0.63 4.41
CA THR A 53 -25.95 1.03 3.31
C THR A 53 -24.63 0.29 3.39
N GLY A 54 -23.97 0.19 2.24
CA GLY A 54 -22.68 -0.46 2.16
C GLY A 54 -22.15 -0.48 0.75
N SER A 55 -21.09 -1.25 0.59
CA SER A 55 -20.43 -1.41 -0.69
C SER A 55 -20.05 -2.86 -0.89
N ALA A 56 -20.16 -3.37 -2.11
CA ALA A 56 -19.76 -4.73 -2.47
C ALA A 56 -18.35 -4.76 -3.07
N ARG A 57 -17.66 -5.89 -2.88
CA ARG A 57 -16.38 -6.24 -3.51
C ARG A 57 -16.46 -7.58 -4.22
N SER A 58 -17.48 -7.75 -5.05
CA SER A 58 -17.70 -8.95 -5.84
C SER A 58 -18.79 -8.69 -6.89
N SER A 59 -18.58 -9.22 -8.09
CA SER A 59 -19.58 -9.25 -9.16
C SER A 59 -20.42 -10.53 -9.01
N THR A 60 -21.48 -10.47 -8.21
CA THR A 60 -22.32 -11.63 -7.87
C THR A 60 -23.70 -11.20 -7.38
N THR A 61 -24.59 -12.18 -7.20
CA THR A 61 -25.81 -12.03 -6.42
C THR A 61 -25.52 -12.17 -4.93
N HIS A 62 -26.00 -11.22 -4.15
CA HIS A 62 -25.85 -11.15 -2.71
C HIS A 62 -27.17 -11.46 -2.02
N HIS A 63 -27.09 -12.10 -0.85
CA HIS A 63 -28.23 -12.53 -0.04
C HIS A 63 -27.99 -12.10 1.42
N LEU A 64 -28.48 -10.91 1.79
CA LEU A 64 -28.30 -10.36 3.14
C LEU A 64 -29.59 -10.53 3.95
N TYR A 65 -29.58 -11.48 4.88
CA TYR A 65 -30.63 -11.61 5.87
C TYR A 65 -30.48 -10.57 6.97
N VAL A 66 -31.61 -10.01 7.40
CA VAL A 66 -31.73 -9.09 8.53
C VAL A 66 -32.90 -9.54 9.39
N GLY A 67 -32.62 -9.92 10.64
CA GLY A 67 -33.60 -10.38 11.62
C GLY A 67 -33.74 -9.43 12.80
N TRP A 68 -34.96 -9.30 13.34
CA TRP A 68 -35.25 -8.59 14.57
C TRP A 68 -36.45 -9.19 15.32
N GLY A 69 -36.24 -9.61 16.56
CA GLY A 69 -37.29 -10.29 17.33
C GLY A 69 -37.81 -11.54 16.62
N ALA A 70 -39.11 -11.55 16.28
CA ALA A 70 -39.74 -12.64 15.52
C ALA A 70 -39.87 -12.33 14.01
N SER A 71 -39.45 -11.15 13.59
CA SER A 71 -39.56 -10.63 12.23
C SER A 71 -38.21 -10.75 11.51
N SER A 72 -38.23 -10.84 10.18
CA SER A 72 -37.02 -10.82 9.36
C SER A 72 -37.30 -10.41 7.91
N HIS A 73 -36.24 -10.06 7.20
CA HIS A 73 -36.25 -9.77 5.77
C HIS A 73 -34.92 -10.19 5.15
N THR A 74 -34.93 -10.61 3.88
CA THR A 74 -33.71 -10.87 3.11
C THR A 74 -33.66 -9.90 1.95
N PHE A 75 -32.56 -9.15 1.85
CA PHE A 75 -32.25 -8.33 0.69
C PHE A 75 -31.46 -9.16 -0.32
N ASP A 76 -32.02 -9.27 -1.52
CA ASP A 76 -31.40 -9.94 -2.66
C ASP A 76 -31.11 -8.91 -3.75
N TRP A 77 -29.85 -8.83 -4.20
CA TRP A 77 -29.45 -7.95 -5.30
C TRP A 77 -28.27 -8.51 -6.06
N HIS A 78 -28.07 -8.04 -7.29
CA HIS A 78 -26.97 -8.43 -8.15
C HIS A 78 -26.10 -7.23 -8.48
N ASN A 79 -24.78 -7.44 -8.49
CA ASN A 79 -23.80 -6.45 -8.92
C ASN A 79 -23.04 -6.99 -10.13
N ASP A 80 -23.06 -6.23 -11.23
CA ASP A 80 -22.25 -6.55 -12.41
C ASP A 80 -20.78 -6.13 -12.21
N ASP A 81 -20.56 -5.00 -11.53
CA ASP A 81 -19.23 -4.44 -11.27
C ASP A 81 -18.64 -4.96 -9.97
N PHE A 82 -17.31 -5.08 -9.95
CA PHE A 82 -16.58 -5.58 -8.79
C PHE A 82 -16.66 -4.65 -7.57
N TYR A 83 -16.88 -3.35 -7.77
CA TYR A 83 -17.11 -2.38 -6.70
C TYR A 83 -18.41 -1.62 -6.95
N THR A 84 -19.39 -1.80 -6.07
CA THR A 84 -20.71 -1.16 -6.20
C THR A 84 -21.24 -0.75 -4.84
N ASP A 85 -21.59 0.52 -4.68
CA ASP A 85 -22.31 1.02 -3.49
C ASP A 85 -23.80 0.65 -3.58
N TRP A 86 -24.39 0.33 -2.44
CA TRP A 86 -25.79 -0.08 -2.35
C TRP A 86 -26.45 0.50 -1.10
N ALA A 87 -27.76 0.69 -1.21
CA ALA A 87 -28.61 1.14 -0.12
C ALA A 87 -29.93 0.36 -0.16
N HIS A 88 -30.23 -0.34 0.93
CA HIS A 88 -31.47 -1.09 1.09
C HIS A 88 -32.33 -0.46 2.18
N ARG A 89 -33.63 -0.30 1.87
CA ARG A 89 -34.62 0.34 2.74
C ARG A 89 -35.78 -0.62 2.97
N LEU A 90 -36.21 -0.74 4.22
CA LEU A 90 -37.34 -1.57 4.64
C LEU A 90 -38.25 -0.80 5.59
N GLU A 91 -39.55 -0.80 5.32
CA GLU A 91 -40.56 -0.28 6.24
C GLU A 91 -41.10 -1.40 7.12
N THR A 92 -41.17 -1.16 8.42
CA THR A 92 -41.67 -2.12 9.41
C THR A 92 -42.48 -1.43 10.50
N PRO A 93 -43.59 -2.01 10.97
CA PRO A 93 -44.30 -1.50 12.14
C PRO A 93 -43.52 -1.72 13.45
N ASP A 94 -42.52 -2.59 13.42
CA ASP A 94 -41.68 -2.91 14.57
C ASP A 94 -40.67 -1.78 14.87
N ARG A 95 -40.17 -1.75 16.10
CA ARG A 95 -39.11 -0.82 16.54
C ARG A 95 -37.89 -1.61 17.00
N PRO A 96 -37.13 -2.19 16.05
CA PRO A 96 -36.02 -3.05 16.41
C PRO A 96 -34.92 -2.25 17.10
N LEU A 97 -34.53 -2.68 18.29
CA LEU A 97 -33.36 -2.15 19.02
C LEU A 97 -32.13 -3.04 18.84
N GLN A 98 -32.32 -4.23 18.27
CA GLN A 98 -31.27 -5.19 17.96
C GLN A 98 -31.55 -5.79 16.58
N LEU A 99 -30.51 -5.86 15.77
CA LEU A 99 -30.54 -6.51 14.46
C LEU A 99 -29.48 -7.61 14.43
N GLU A 100 -29.86 -8.75 13.88
CA GLU A 100 -28.92 -9.79 13.45
C GLU A 100 -28.88 -9.76 11.91
N MET A 101 -27.68 -9.62 11.34
CA MET A 101 -27.50 -9.70 9.90
C MET A 101 -26.62 -10.89 9.53
N ILE A 102 -27.02 -11.63 8.50
CA ILE A 102 -26.31 -12.82 8.03
C ILE A 102 -26.12 -12.72 6.53
N LEU A 103 -24.88 -12.85 6.05
CA LEU A 103 -24.61 -12.95 4.63
C LEU A 103 -24.63 -14.42 4.21
N TYR A 104 -25.62 -14.80 3.40
CA TYR A 104 -25.76 -16.18 2.92
C TYR A 104 -24.92 -16.46 1.67
N PRO A 105 -24.36 -17.69 1.52
CA PRO A 105 -23.63 -18.08 0.33
C PRO A 105 -24.56 -18.17 -0.89
N GLY A 106 -24.09 -17.64 -2.03
CA GLY A 106 -24.69 -17.80 -3.35
C GLY A 106 -23.86 -18.74 -4.23
N ASP A 107 -24.05 -18.65 -5.55
CA ASP A 107 -23.32 -19.47 -6.54
C ASP A 107 -21.85 -19.05 -6.71
N LEU A 108 -21.52 -17.79 -6.42
CA LEU A 108 -20.17 -17.23 -6.44
C LEU A 108 -19.82 -16.58 -5.09
N PRO A 109 -18.52 -16.41 -4.77
CA PRO A 109 -18.10 -15.72 -3.55
C PRO A 109 -18.68 -14.31 -3.45
N SER A 110 -19.18 -13.98 -2.26
CA SER A 110 -19.84 -12.70 -1.95
C SER A 110 -19.06 -11.99 -0.86
N GLU A 111 -18.65 -10.75 -1.14
CA GLU A 111 -18.00 -9.86 -0.17
C GLU A 111 -18.74 -8.51 -0.14
N ILE A 112 -19.24 -8.14 1.04
CA ILE A 112 -19.84 -6.82 1.28
C ILE A 112 -19.18 -6.14 2.47
N ARG A 113 -19.21 -4.81 2.47
CA ARG A 113 -18.85 -3.97 3.61
C ARG A 113 -20.08 -3.18 4.01
N ILE A 114 -20.43 -3.25 5.29
CA ILE A 114 -21.52 -2.50 5.88
C ILE A 114 -20.99 -1.13 6.25
N ASP A 115 -21.59 -0.10 5.69
CA ASP A 115 -21.24 1.29 5.94
C ASP A 115 -22.08 1.82 7.11
N LYS A 116 -23.36 2.12 6.85
CA LYS A 116 -24.26 2.71 7.85
C LYS A 116 -25.51 1.86 8.03
N ILE A 117 -25.92 1.68 9.29
CA ILE A 117 -27.21 1.09 9.64
C ILE A 117 -27.94 2.05 10.56
N TYR A 118 -29.13 2.45 10.16
CA TYR A 118 -29.94 3.37 10.94
C TYR A 118 -31.43 3.15 10.67
N TRP A 119 -32.24 3.56 11.64
CA TRP A 119 -33.69 3.57 11.50
C TRP A 119 -34.22 4.99 11.67
N GLN A 120 -35.27 5.31 10.94
CA GLN A 120 -35.98 6.57 11.04
C GLN A 120 -37.43 6.32 11.39
N LEU A 121 -37.98 7.15 12.27
CA LEU A 121 -39.40 7.22 12.57
C LEU A 121 -39.76 8.65 13.01
N PRO A 122 -41.06 8.99 13.05
CA PRO A 122 -41.50 10.20 13.72
C PRO A 122 -41.15 10.17 15.22
N VAL A 123 -40.43 11.20 15.67
CA VAL A 123 -39.96 11.36 17.04
C VAL A 123 -40.48 12.65 17.67
N THR A 124 -40.51 12.68 18.99
CA THR A 124 -40.58 13.93 19.74
C THR A 124 -39.16 14.45 19.92
N LEU A 125 -38.91 15.74 19.70
CA LEU A 125 -37.61 16.37 19.92
C LEU A 125 -37.36 16.62 21.42
N ASP A 126 -37.45 15.56 22.21
CA ASP A 126 -37.11 15.49 23.63
C ASP A 126 -35.77 14.79 23.77
N PHE A 127 -34.75 15.55 24.12
CA PHE A 127 -33.36 15.12 24.05
C PHE A 127 -32.87 14.44 25.34
N ASN A 128 -33.68 14.40 26.41
CA ASN A 128 -33.35 13.79 27.70
C ASN A 128 -31.94 14.12 28.25
N GLY A 129 -31.46 15.34 28.02
CA GLY A 129 -30.16 15.83 28.46
C GLY A 129 -28.97 15.42 27.57
N HIS A 130 -29.22 14.71 26.48
CA HIS A 130 -28.21 14.29 25.51
C HIS A 130 -28.33 15.08 24.20
N GLY A 131 -27.41 14.90 23.25
CA GLY A 131 -27.68 15.37 21.88
C GLY A 131 -28.27 14.27 20.99
N ALA A 132 -28.77 14.64 19.80
CA ALA A 132 -29.26 13.69 18.80
C ALA A 132 -29.21 14.26 17.38
N ALA A 133 -29.20 13.37 16.39
CA ALA A 133 -29.48 13.70 14.99
C ALA A 133 -30.97 13.52 14.69
N PHE A 134 -31.54 14.41 13.87
CA PHE A 134 -32.93 14.31 13.40
C PHE A 134 -33.10 14.98 12.04
N SER A 135 -34.03 14.47 11.24
CA SER A 135 -34.38 15.05 9.94
C SER A 135 -35.65 15.89 10.07
N GLY A 136 -35.68 17.02 9.38
CA GLY A 136 -36.89 17.80 9.17
C GLY A 136 -37.88 17.11 8.24
N VAL A 137 -39.03 17.75 8.06
CA VAL A 137 -40.06 17.32 7.11
C VAL A 137 -40.38 18.45 6.14
N ALA A 138 -40.77 18.11 4.91
CA ALA A 138 -41.07 19.10 3.88
C ALA A 138 -42.18 20.06 4.34
N GLY A 139 -42.04 21.35 4.04
CA GLY A 139 -42.92 22.42 4.50
C GLY A 139 -42.27 23.34 5.52
N ILE A 140 -42.98 24.38 5.94
CA ILE A 140 -42.49 25.35 6.91
C ILE A 140 -42.96 24.92 8.30
N TRP A 141 -42.02 24.56 9.16
CA TRP A 141 -42.30 23.98 10.47
C TRP A 141 -41.63 24.75 11.59
N ARG A 142 -42.24 24.67 12.77
CA ARG A 142 -41.63 25.13 14.02
C ARG A 142 -41.26 23.90 14.84
N TYR A 143 -39.97 23.69 15.02
CA TYR A 143 -39.42 22.58 15.79
C TYR A 143 -39.28 23.02 17.25
N GLN A 144 -40.04 22.39 18.14
CA GLN A 144 -39.96 22.62 19.57
C GLN A 144 -39.08 21.56 20.21
N MET A 145 -38.02 21.98 20.91
CA MET A 145 -37.03 21.08 21.50
C MET A 145 -37.07 21.16 23.03
N THR A 146 -37.13 20.01 23.70
CA THR A 146 -37.25 19.90 25.16
C THR A 146 -36.11 19.07 25.76
N ASN A 147 -35.90 19.24 27.08
CA ASN A 147 -34.88 18.54 27.87
C ASN A 147 -33.49 18.54 27.21
N LEU A 148 -33.07 19.70 26.72
CA LEU A 148 -31.80 19.87 26.03
C LEU A 148 -30.59 19.71 26.98
N PRO A 149 -29.41 19.30 26.48
CA PRO A 149 -28.18 19.27 27.26
C PRO A 149 -27.80 20.68 27.75
N THR A 150 -27.03 20.73 28.84
CA THR A 150 -26.61 21.98 29.51
C THR A 150 -25.73 22.84 28.60
N THR A 151 -24.77 22.20 27.93
CA THR A 151 -24.01 22.80 26.83
C THR A 151 -24.50 22.19 25.53
N ARG A 152 -24.82 23.03 24.56
CA ARG A 152 -25.44 22.57 23.32
C ARG A 152 -25.13 23.48 22.14
N THR A 153 -25.00 22.87 20.98
CA THR A 153 -25.00 23.58 19.70
C THR A 153 -25.83 22.81 18.70
N LEU A 154 -26.70 23.50 17.97
CA LEU A 154 -27.46 22.92 16.86
C LEU A 154 -26.75 23.24 15.55
N TYR A 155 -26.60 22.23 14.70
CA TYR A 155 -26.10 22.38 13.34
C TYR A 155 -27.16 21.90 12.35
N ASP A 156 -27.28 22.59 11.23
CA ASP A 156 -27.79 22.00 9.99
C ASP A 156 -26.60 21.30 9.31
N VAL A 157 -26.78 20.01 9.07
CA VAL A 157 -25.80 19.08 8.50
C VAL A 157 -26.31 18.44 7.21
N THR A 158 -27.27 19.08 6.54
CA THR A 158 -27.79 18.65 5.23
C THR A 158 -26.66 18.52 4.20
N ASP A 159 -25.68 19.42 4.28
CA ASP A 159 -24.37 19.25 3.65
C ASP A 159 -23.33 18.98 4.77
N PRO A 160 -22.88 17.72 4.95
CA PRO A 160 -21.94 17.38 6.02
C PRO A 160 -20.54 17.98 5.79
N GLN A 161 -20.19 18.39 4.56
CA GLN A 161 -18.93 19.08 4.28
C GLN A 161 -19.00 20.57 4.62
N ASN A 162 -20.19 21.14 4.74
CA ASN A 162 -20.42 22.56 5.05
C ASN A 162 -21.47 22.73 6.17
N PRO A 163 -21.20 22.24 7.40
CA PRO A 163 -22.18 22.30 8.49
C PRO A 163 -22.45 23.74 8.92
N LEU A 164 -23.73 24.11 9.02
CA LEU A 164 -24.16 25.46 9.41
C LEU A 164 -24.59 25.48 10.88
N ARG A 165 -23.92 26.29 11.69
CA ARG A 165 -24.30 26.48 13.09
C ARG A 165 -25.57 27.34 13.21
N LEU A 166 -26.62 26.76 13.78
CA LEU A 166 -27.88 27.45 14.02
C LEU A 166 -27.89 28.16 15.39
N THR A 167 -28.55 29.32 15.45
CA THR A 167 -28.71 30.08 16.70
C THR A 167 -30.00 29.66 17.41
N LEU A 168 -29.85 29.16 18.64
CA LEU A 168 -30.98 28.76 19.48
C LEU A 168 -31.48 29.94 20.34
N THR A 169 -32.80 30.02 20.53
CA THR A 169 -33.39 30.97 21.48
C THR A 169 -33.02 30.60 22.92
N SER A 170 -32.80 31.59 23.78
CA SER A 170 -32.58 31.39 25.21
C SER A 170 -33.89 31.06 25.93
N GLY A 171 -33.89 30.10 26.86
CA GLY A 171 -35.06 29.76 27.68
C GLY A 171 -35.25 28.25 27.87
N LYS A 172 -36.36 27.86 28.52
CA LYS A 172 -36.75 26.45 28.71
C LYS A 172 -37.42 25.86 27.46
N ASP A 173 -38.07 26.69 26.65
CA ASP A 173 -38.72 26.30 25.39
C ASP A 173 -37.85 26.78 24.22
N VAL A 174 -36.86 25.98 23.85
CA VAL A 174 -36.00 26.29 22.72
C VAL A 174 -36.68 25.82 21.45
N GLN A 175 -36.81 26.71 20.48
CA GLN A 175 -37.45 26.40 19.21
C GLN A 175 -36.72 27.08 18.06
N PHE A 176 -36.85 26.52 16.86
CA PHE A 176 -36.47 27.18 15.63
C PHE A 176 -37.51 26.90 14.54
N GLN A 177 -37.50 27.74 13.50
CA GLN A 177 -38.38 27.59 12.35
C GLN A 177 -37.51 27.39 11.11
N ASP A 178 -37.90 26.45 10.26
CA ASP A 178 -37.17 26.14 9.03
C ASP A 178 -38.11 25.56 7.95
N GLY A 179 -37.62 25.50 6.72
CA GLY A 179 -38.33 25.02 5.53
C GLY A 179 -38.41 26.04 4.39
N PRO A 180 -38.99 25.67 3.23
CA PRO A 180 -39.81 24.48 3.00
C PRO A 180 -39.04 23.21 2.62
N ALA A 181 -37.73 23.30 2.38
CA ALA A 181 -36.89 22.14 2.09
C ALA A 181 -36.71 21.25 3.32
N VAL A 182 -36.39 19.97 3.08
CA VAL A 182 -35.99 19.05 4.16
C VAL A 182 -34.52 19.31 4.46
N HIS A 183 -34.21 19.44 5.74
CA HIS A 183 -32.86 19.60 6.26
C HIS A 183 -32.57 18.51 7.31
N ASP A 184 -31.32 18.11 7.43
CA ASP A 184 -30.84 17.23 8.49
C ASP A 184 -30.16 18.06 9.58
N TYR A 185 -30.47 17.77 10.84
CA TYR A 185 -29.94 18.52 11.97
C TYR A 185 -29.18 17.62 12.94
N LEU A 186 -28.16 18.20 13.56
CA LEU A 186 -27.39 17.59 14.63
C LEU A 186 -27.36 18.51 15.84
N LEU A 187 -28.04 18.12 16.92
CA LEU A 187 -27.86 18.77 18.22
C LEU A 187 -26.70 18.10 18.95
N VAL A 188 -25.61 18.83 19.14
CA VAL A 188 -24.42 18.34 19.83
C VAL A 188 -24.47 18.72 21.31
N GLY A 189 -24.45 17.72 22.18
CA GLY A 189 -24.20 17.83 23.62
C GLY A 189 -22.76 17.38 23.98
N PRO A 190 -22.34 17.53 25.25
CA PRO A 190 -20.97 17.22 25.67
C PRO A 190 -20.55 15.76 25.43
N GLU A 191 -21.46 14.79 25.46
CA GLU A 191 -21.11 13.38 25.21
C GLU A 191 -20.87 13.02 23.73
N MET A 192 -21.31 13.88 22.79
CA MET A 192 -21.10 13.65 21.35
C MET A 192 -19.87 14.35 20.78
N LEU A 193 -19.19 15.16 21.58
CA LEU A 193 -17.93 15.78 21.18
C LEU A 193 -16.78 14.79 21.42
N LYS A 194 -16.21 14.26 20.32
CA LYS A 194 -14.90 13.62 20.39
C LYS A 194 -13.88 14.68 20.81
N THR A 195 -13.12 14.40 21.86
CA THR A 195 -12.01 15.26 22.28
C THR A 195 -10.73 14.69 21.66
N PRO A 196 -10.01 15.45 20.83
CA PRO A 196 -8.72 14.99 20.32
C PRO A 196 -7.74 14.85 21.47
N ASP A 197 -6.89 13.82 21.42
CA ASP A 197 -5.69 13.80 22.23
C ASP A 197 -4.66 14.74 21.60
N VAL A 198 -4.05 15.60 22.42
CA VAL A 198 -3.11 16.62 21.95
C VAL A 198 -1.84 16.50 22.76
N THR A 199 -0.75 16.13 22.09
CA THR A 199 0.58 16.06 22.67
C THR A 199 1.41 17.27 22.21
N ALA A 200 2.20 17.83 23.12
CA ALA A 200 3.14 18.87 22.76
C ALA A 200 4.26 18.27 21.91
N HIS A 201 4.53 18.87 20.76
CA HIS A 201 5.62 18.46 19.87
C HIS A 201 6.99 18.74 20.51
N THR A 202 7.88 17.75 20.48
CA THR A 202 9.27 17.89 20.96
C THR A 202 10.11 18.57 19.87
N PRO A 203 10.91 19.60 20.18
CA PRO A 203 11.76 20.25 19.17
C PRO A 203 12.67 19.27 18.43
N LEU A 204 12.74 19.43 17.11
CA LEU A 204 13.46 18.52 16.19
C LEU A 204 14.97 18.51 16.45
N THR A 205 15.57 17.31 16.53
CA THR A 205 17.02 17.18 16.67
C THR A 205 17.79 17.49 15.38
N LEU A 206 17.13 17.35 14.22
CA LEU A 206 17.62 17.70 12.88
C LEU A 206 18.29 19.08 12.76
N THR A 207 17.87 20.05 13.58
CA THR A 207 18.45 21.42 13.56
C THR A 207 19.87 21.48 14.09
N SER A 208 20.33 20.47 14.82
CA SER A 208 21.68 20.41 15.38
C SER A 208 22.72 19.87 14.40
N ILE A 209 22.29 19.12 13.38
CA ILE A 209 23.16 18.54 12.35
C ILE A 209 23.51 19.64 11.34
N GLN A 210 24.81 19.90 11.17
CA GLN A 210 25.31 20.97 10.28
C GLN A 210 25.61 20.48 8.86
N GLY A 211 25.79 19.17 8.68
CA GLY A 211 25.82 18.51 7.38
C GLY A 211 26.30 17.06 7.44
N ALA A 212 26.18 16.39 6.30
CA ALA A 212 26.55 14.98 6.12
C ALA A 212 26.78 14.68 4.62
N ASP A 213 27.71 13.79 4.32
CA ASP A 213 27.91 13.24 2.98
C ASP A 213 26.89 12.13 2.68
N ALA A 214 26.53 11.33 3.69
CA ALA A 214 25.54 10.26 3.59
C ALA A 214 24.49 10.36 4.69
N ILE A 215 23.21 10.21 4.30
CA ILE A 215 22.08 10.22 5.22
C ILE A 215 21.44 8.83 5.26
N TYR A 216 21.26 8.26 6.44
CA TYR A 216 20.40 7.10 6.65
C TYR A 216 19.09 7.58 7.26
N ILE A 217 17.97 7.34 6.57
CA ILE A 217 16.64 7.73 7.01
C ILE A 217 15.92 6.46 7.46
N ALA A 218 15.64 6.38 8.76
CA ALA A 218 15.15 5.16 9.40
C ALA A 218 14.22 5.51 10.55
N ARG A 219 13.28 4.63 10.90
CA ARG A 219 12.57 4.74 12.18
C ARG A 219 13.55 4.57 13.34
N ASP A 220 13.34 5.26 14.46
CA ASP A 220 14.20 5.19 15.67
C ASP A 220 14.61 3.75 16.06
N PHE A 221 13.67 2.80 15.97
CA PHE A 221 13.94 1.40 16.32
C PHE A 221 14.93 0.66 15.40
N PHE A 222 15.41 1.27 14.32
CA PHE A 222 16.48 0.76 13.44
C PHE A 222 17.83 1.45 13.65
N HIS A 223 17.90 2.51 14.45
CA HIS A 223 19.11 3.33 14.56
C HIS A 223 20.26 2.54 15.18
N ALA A 224 19.95 1.69 16.17
CA ALA A 224 20.95 0.84 16.81
C ALA A 224 21.56 -0.19 15.84
N GLY A 225 20.73 -0.84 14.99
CA GLY A 225 21.20 -1.77 13.97
C GLY A 225 22.07 -1.15 12.88
N LEU A 226 21.92 0.15 12.61
CA LEU A 226 22.71 0.88 11.62
C LEU A 226 24.11 1.26 12.09
N GLU A 227 24.33 1.37 13.40
CA GLU A 227 25.57 1.90 13.98
C GLU A 227 26.86 1.24 13.43
N PRO A 228 26.94 -0.09 13.23
CA PRO A 228 28.13 -0.70 12.63
C PRO A 228 28.43 -0.21 11.21
N LEU A 229 27.39 0.01 10.38
CA LEU A 229 27.55 0.52 9.02
C LEU A 229 27.92 2.00 9.03
N VAL A 230 27.33 2.79 9.94
CA VAL A 230 27.67 4.19 10.16
C VAL A 230 29.14 4.35 10.52
N GLN A 231 29.64 3.55 11.48
CA GLN A 231 31.06 3.55 11.86
C GLN A 231 31.97 3.17 10.69
N HIS A 232 31.55 2.21 9.86
CA HIS A 232 32.32 1.81 8.68
C HIS A 232 32.44 2.96 7.66
N ARG A 233 31.34 3.67 7.37
CA ARG A 233 31.33 4.85 6.49
C ARG A 233 32.17 6.00 7.06
N GLN A 234 32.08 6.24 8.37
CA GLN A 234 32.92 7.23 9.05
C GLN A 234 34.42 6.87 8.98
N ALA A 235 34.76 5.58 9.11
CA ALA A 235 36.14 5.11 8.94
C ALA A 235 36.66 5.27 7.50
N GLN A 236 35.77 5.32 6.50
CA GLN A 236 36.08 5.66 5.11
C GLN A 236 36.22 7.18 4.88
N GLY A 237 35.94 8.00 5.89
CA GLY A 237 36.11 9.46 5.86
C GLY A 237 34.83 10.26 5.57
N TYR A 238 33.67 9.62 5.49
CA TYR A 238 32.39 10.30 5.26
C TYR A 238 31.81 10.87 6.56
N GLN A 239 31.18 12.04 6.47
CA GLN A 239 30.25 12.52 7.49
C GLN A 239 28.90 11.84 7.30
N VAL A 240 28.37 11.22 8.35
CA VAL A 240 27.16 10.40 8.28
C VAL A 240 26.14 10.91 9.27
N ALA A 241 24.90 11.10 8.82
CA ALA A 241 23.75 11.37 9.67
C ALA A 241 22.79 10.17 9.64
N VAL A 242 22.30 9.77 10.82
CA VAL A 242 21.12 8.91 10.94
C VAL A 242 19.97 9.78 11.41
N VAL A 243 18.88 9.78 10.66
CA VAL A 243 17.73 10.67 10.84
C VAL A 243 16.50 9.83 11.13
N ASP A 244 15.79 10.17 12.21
CA ASP A 244 14.50 9.54 12.48
C ASP A 244 13.47 10.03 11.47
N LEU A 245 12.85 9.07 10.79
CA LEU A 245 11.82 9.32 9.80
C LEU A 245 10.62 10.08 10.39
N GLN A 246 10.30 9.88 11.67
CA GLN A 246 9.22 10.63 12.32
C GLN A 246 9.53 12.14 12.42
N GLU A 247 10.80 12.51 12.69
CA GLU A 247 11.19 13.92 12.75
C GLU A 247 11.03 14.62 11.40
N ILE A 248 11.25 13.90 10.30
CA ILE A 248 10.99 14.43 8.96
C ILE A 248 9.50 14.71 8.79
N TYR A 249 8.62 13.78 9.17
CA TYR A 249 7.19 13.99 9.04
C TYR A 249 6.69 15.15 9.89
N ASP A 250 7.14 15.22 11.15
CA ASP A 250 6.74 16.29 12.06
C ASP A 250 7.11 17.68 11.50
N ALA A 251 8.23 17.76 10.79
CA ALA A 251 8.78 19.01 10.25
C ALA A 251 8.26 19.40 8.87
N TRP A 252 8.06 18.44 7.96
CA TRP A 252 7.71 18.71 6.55
C TRP A 252 6.28 18.33 6.16
N SER A 253 5.58 17.52 6.97
CA SER A 253 4.20 17.10 6.69
C SER A 253 3.28 17.17 7.90
N TYR A 254 3.61 17.96 8.93
CA TYR A 254 2.77 18.11 10.13
C TYR A 254 2.49 16.78 10.84
N GLY A 255 3.42 15.83 10.76
CA GLY A 255 3.35 14.49 11.37
C GLY A 255 2.71 13.42 10.50
N TYR A 256 2.24 13.74 9.28
CA TYR A 256 1.65 12.75 8.37
C TYR A 256 2.73 11.97 7.62
N VAL A 257 2.56 10.64 7.48
CA VAL A 257 3.40 9.84 6.58
C VAL A 257 3.28 10.40 5.16
N SER A 258 4.41 10.83 4.59
CA SER A 258 4.46 11.50 3.30
C SER A 258 5.81 11.25 2.60
N PRO A 259 5.81 10.63 1.41
CA PRO A 259 7.00 10.56 0.57
C PRO A 259 7.55 11.95 0.21
N ASP A 260 6.67 12.92 -0.06
CA ASP A 260 7.07 14.29 -0.37
C ASP A 260 7.82 14.95 0.78
N ALA A 261 7.46 14.67 2.04
CA ALA A 261 8.18 15.19 3.19
C ALA A 261 9.65 14.74 3.23
N ILE A 262 9.92 13.49 2.83
CA ILE A 262 11.29 12.95 2.74
C ILE A 262 12.05 13.66 1.62
N ARG A 263 11.44 13.82 0.44
CA ARG A 263 12.03 14.54 -0.68
C ARG A 263 12.33 16.01 -0.31
N ASP A 264 11.39 16.70 0.32
CA ASP A 264 11.55 18.10 0.73
C ASP A 264 12.62 18.27 1.80
N PHE A 265 12.73 17.30 2.72
CA PHE A 265 13.85 17.23 3.66
C PHE A 265 15.19 17.09 2.92
N LEU A 266 15.30 16.17 1.95
CA LEU A 266 16.53 15.96 1.18
C LEU A 266 16.90 17.20 0.37
N SER A 267 15.94 17.85 -0.29
CA SER A 267 16.13 19.13 -1.01
C SER A 267 16.62 20.22 -0.07
N TRP A 268 16.00 20.35 1.12
CA TRP A 268 16.45 21.28 2.15
C TRP A 268 17.87 20.97 2.64
N ALA A 269 18.19 19.69 2.87
CA ALA A 269 19.51 19.26 3.33
C ALA A 269 20.58 19.61 2.29
N VAL A 270 20.39 19.28 1.01
CA VAL A 270 21.30 19.67 -0.08
C VAL A 270 21.51 21.18 -0.14
N ALA A 271 20.44 21.97 0.03
CA ALA A 271 20.54 23.42 0.01
C ALA A 271 21.31 24.00 1.22
N LYS A 272 21.16 23.42 2.42
CA LYS A 272 21.58 24.03 3.70
C LYS A 272 22.79 23.38 4.35
N TRP A 273 22.93 22.07 4.25
CA TRP A 273 23.95 21.31 4.96
C TRP A 273 25.32 21.44 4.32
N ARG A 274 26.36 21.48 5.16
CA ARG A 274 27.77 21.51 4.74
C ARG A 274 28.55 20.47 5.57
N PRO A 275 29.06 19.39 4.95
CA PRO A 275 28.97 19.05 3.53
C PRO A 275 27.53 18.82 3.07
N SER A 276 27.30 19.05 1.77
CA SER A 276 26.03 18.73 1.13
C SER A 276 25.94 17.22 0.95
N PRO A 277 24.78 16.60 1.21
CA PRO A 277 24.58 15.18 0.96
C PRO A 277 24.94 14.78 -0.46
N LEU A 278 25.68 13.68 -0.58
CA LEU A 278 25.98 12.98 -1.82
C LEU A 278 25.03 11.78 -1.99
N ALA A 279 24.60 11.18 -0.88
CA ALA A 279 23.76 10.00 -0.89
C ALA A 279 22.73 10.00 0.25
N ALA A 280 21.59 9.35 0.01
CA ALA A 280 20.60 9.01 1.02
C ALA A 280 20.23 7.52 0.93
N VAL A 281 20.00 6.89 2.08
CA VAL A 281 19.58 5.50 2.20
C VAL A 281 18.32 5.42 3.04
N LEU A 282 17.23 4.94 2.44
CA LEU A 282 16.00 4.62 3.17
C LEU A 282 16.16 3.27 3.86
N VAL A 283 15.80 3.18 5.14
CA VAL A 283 15.93 1.95 5.93
C VAL A 283 14.55 1.56 6.42
N GLY A 284 14.02 0.50 5.82
CA GLY A 284 12.65 0.06 6.03
C GLY A 284 12.01 -0.41 4.73
N ASP A 285 11.17 -1.42 4.85
CA ASP A 285 10.29 -1.86 3.80
C ASP A 285 9.16 -0.84 3.55
N GLY A 286 8.61 -0.84 2.34
CA GLY A 286 7.53 0.04 1.92
C GLY A 286 6.39 -0.73 1.27
N THR A 287 5.18 -0.18 1.27
CA THR A 287 4.00 -0.85 0.70
C THR A 287 3.25 0.05 -0.28
N PHE A 288 2.67 -0.58 -1.33
CA PHE A 288 1.74 0.11 -2.22
C PHE A 288 0.36 0.35 -1.58
N ASP A 289 0.07 -0.28 -0.43
CA ASP A 289 -1.19 -0.15 0.29
C ASP A 289 -0.96 0.24 1.77
N PRO A 290 -0.42 1.45 2.03
CA PRO A 290 -0.08 1.89 3.40
C PRO A 290 -1.31 2.04 4.30
N ARG A 291 -2.51 2.18 3.71
CA ARG A 291 -3.78 2.28 4.42
C ARG A 291 -4.54 0.95 4.53
N ASN A 292 -3.93 -0.15 4.07
CA ASN A 292 -4.49 -1.49 4.08
C ASN A 292 -5.90 -1.60 3.48
N TYR A 293 -6.18 -0.84 2.42
CA TYR A 293 -7.49 -0.85 1.77
C TYR A 293 -7.79 -2.18 1.07
N THR A 294 -6.75 -2.84 0.57
CA THR A 294 -6.85 -4.10 -0.17
C THR A 294 -6.98 -5.30 0.77
N GLY A 295 -6.52 -5.17 2.03
CA GLY A 295 -6.41 -6.28 2.97
C GLY A 295 -5.20 -7.18 2.72
N PHE A 296 -4.29 -6.80 1.82
CA PHE A 296 -3.07 -7.55 1.50
C PHE A 296 -1.91 -7.26 2.46
N GLN A 297 -2.04 -6.38 3.46
CA GLN A 297 -1.07 -6.37 4.56
C GLN A 297 -1.15 -7.72 5.27
N LEU A 298 -0.10 -8.53 5.11
CA LEU A 298 0.08 -9.85 5.72
C LEU A 298 0.35 -9.71 7.24
N GLY A 299 -0.55 -9.04 7.96
CA GLY A 299 -0.43 -8.81 9.41
C GLY A 299 0.82 -8.00 9.77
N SER A 300 1.52 -8.41 10.83
CA SER A 300 2.75 -7.79 11.33
C SER A 300 3.96 -7.91 10.38
N LEU A 301 3.83 -8.55 9.22
CA LEU A 301 4.88 -8.81 8.23
C LEU A 301 4.88 -7.79 7.08
N ASN A 302 4.30 -6.61 7.28
CA ASN A 302 4.30 -5.55 6.27
C ASN A 302 4.21 -4.18 6.94
N ILE A 303 5.18 -3.91 7.82
CA ILE A 303 5.35 -2.59 8.44
C ILE A 303 5.80 -1.64 7.34
N ASP A 304 5.00 -0.60 7.07
CA ASP A 304 5.43 0.54 6.25
C ASP A 304 6.46 1.35 7.04
N ALA A 305 7.69 0.83 7.07
CA ALA A 305 8.77 1.35 7.90
C ALA A 305 9.45 2.54 7.22
N ALA A 306 9.46 2.56 5.88
CA ALA A 306 9.76 3.73 5.07
C ALA A 306 8.89 3.71 3.80
N PRO A 307 8.05 4.72 3.55
CA PRO A 307 7.03 4.63 2.52
C PRO A 307 7.62 4.46 1.12
N ALA A 308 6.89 3.75 0.26
CA ALA A 308 7.15 3.80 -1.17
C ALA A 308 6.68 5.15 -1.73
N TYR A 309 7.46 5.75 -2.62
CA TYR A 309 7.00 6.92 -3.38
C TYR A 309 6.14 6.40 -4.55
N LEU A 310 4.83 6.35 -4.39
CA LEU A 310 3.93 5.87 -5.45
C LEU A 310 3.67 6.99 -6.45
N ALA A 311 4.05 6.78 -7.71
CA ALA A 311 3.90 7.76 -8.78
C ALA A 311 3.52 7.09 -10.10
N ASP A 312 2.82 7.81 -10.96
CA ASP A 312 2.45 7.38 -12.31
C ASP A 312 3.67 7.49 -13.25
N VAL A 313 4.59 6.52 -13.12
CA VAL A 313 5.92 6.53 -13.76
C VAL A 313 6.19 5.32 -14.64
N ASP A 314 5.25 4.36 -14.70
CA ASP A 314 5.34 3.22 -15.61
C ASP A 314 4.32 3.35 -16.74
N PRO A 315 4.73 3.29 -18.03
CA PRO A 315 3.82 3.44 -19.16
C PRO A 315 2.70 2.39 -19.29
N TRP A 316 2.80 1.25 -18.59
CA TRP A 316 1.86 0.13 -18.67
C TRP A 316 1.14 -0.15 -17.35
N LEU A 317 1.86 -0.03 -16.23
CA LEU A 317 1.36 -0.24 -14.88
C LEU A 317 0.81 1.05 -14.24
N ASN A 318 1.10 2.21 -14.84
CA ASN A 318 0.81 3.54 -14.31
C ASN A 318 1.52 3.77 -12.96
N VAL A 319 0.76 3.66 -11.86
CA VAL A 319 1.24 3.94 -10.51
C VAL A 319 2.09 2.79 -10.00
N THR A 320 3.39 3.04 -9.83
CA THR A 320 4.36 2.10 -9.25
C THR A 320 5.26 2.79 -8.23
N ALA A 321 6.09 2.03 -7.52
CA ALA A 321 7.08 2.57 -6.60
C ALA A 321 8.21 3.26 -7.38
N CYS A 322 8.50 4.50 -7.00
CA CYS A 322 9.49 5.37 -7.59
C CYS A 322 10.49 5.85 -6.54
N ASP A 323 11.37 4.98 -6.06
CA ASP A 323 12.36 5.44 -5.08
C ASP A 323 13.23 6.57 -5.65
N ASN A 324 13.57 6.55 -6.95
CA ASN A 324 14.30 7.64 -7.63
C ASN A 324 13.65 9.03 -7.46
N CYS A 325 12.33 9.09 -7.28
CA CYS A 325 11.59 10.33 -7.03
C CYS A 325 12.04 11.03 -5.74
N TYR A 326 12.57 10.30 -4.73
CA TYR A 326 13.17 10.90 -3.54
C TYR A 326 14.47 11.65 -3.85
N GLY A 327 15.21 11.20 -4.86
CA GLY A 327 16.51 11.76 -5.26
C GLY A 327 16.41 12.88 -6.30
N GLN A 328 15.23 13.12 -6.87
CA GLN A 328 14.96 14.22 -7.81
C GLN A 328 14.50 15.46 -7.06
N LEU A 329 15.42 16.38 -6.80
CA LEU A 329 15.23 17.48 -5.88
C LEU A 329 14.91 18.81 -6.58
N ASP A 330 15.13 18.88 -7.90
CA ASP A 330 14.75 20.02 -8.73
C ASP A 330 13.23 20.17 -8.85
N GLY A 331 12.77 21.42 -8.92
CA GLY A 331 11.34 21.75 -9.07
C GLY A 331 10.48 21.47 -7.84
N VAL A 332 9.17 21.67 -8.01
CA VAL A 332 8.16 21.49 -6.94
C VAL A 332 7.65 20.04 -6.81
N SER A 333 7.97 19.20 -7.79
CA SER A 333 7.57 17.79 -7.86
C SER A 333 8.63 17.00 -8.64
N PRO A 334 8.91 15.74 -8.28
CA PRO A 334 9.78 14.88 -9.10
C PRO A 334 9.13 14.52 -10.45
N LEU A 335 7.84 14.79 -10.63
CA LEU A 335 7.11 14.59 -11.89
C LEU A 335 6.94 15.88 -12.71
N ASP A 336 7.67 16.94 -12.37
CA ASP A 336 7.65 18.19 -13.13
C ASP A 336 8.56 18.08 -14.36
N ASP A 337 8.01 17.58 -15.47
CA ASP A 337 8.71 17.44 -16.75
C ASP A 337 9.36 18.75 -17.24
N ALA A 338 8.83 19.91 -16.81
CA ALA A 338 9.39 21.20 -17.19
C ALA A 338 10.64 21.57 -16.37
N ALA A 339 10.76 21.03 -15.16
CA ALA A 339 11.93 21.19 -14.30
C ALA A 339 13.04 20.21 -14.67
N ASP A 340 12.70 18.95 -14.90
CA ASP A 340 13.67 17.93 -15.33
C ASP A 340 13.05 16.90 -16.31
N PRO A 341 13.20 17.09 -17.63
CA PRO A 341 12.68 16.16 -18.62
C PRO A 341 13.45 14.82 -18.66
N GLY A 342 14.56 14.70 -17.91
CA GLY A 342 15.43 13.53 -17.89
C GLY A 342 15.19 12.59 -16.71
N PHE A 343 14.38 12.98 -15.73
CA PHE A 343 14.11 12.18 -14.54
C PHE A 343 15.40 11.81 -13.78
N LEU A 344 16.35 12.76 -13.70
CA LEU A 344 17.70 12.56 -13.19
C LEU A 344 17.78 12.83 -11.68
N MET A 345 18.42 11.94 -10.95
CA MET A 345 18.63 12.15 -9.51
C MET A 345 19.76 13.15 -9.24
N ASP A 346 19.54 14.06 -8.30
CA ASP A 346 20.52 15.03 -7.79
C ASP A 346 21.48 14.41 -6.76
N ILE A 347 21.04 13.35 -6.07
CA ILE A 347 21.84 12.60 -5.11
C ILE A 347 21.69 11.08 -5.33
N TRP A 348 22.68 10.31 -4.91
CA TRP A 348 22.57 8.85 -4.95
C TRP A 348 21.53 8.37 -3.95
N LEU A 349 20.69 7.41 -4.33
CA LEU A 349 19.70 6.83 -3.46
C LEU A 349 19.87 5.32 -3.35
N GLY A 350 19.64 4.78 -2.16
CA GLY A 350 19.47 3.35 -1.93
C GLY A 350 18.38 3.06 -0.93
N ARG A 351 17.94 1.81 -0.86
CA ARG A 351 17.03 1.31 0.18
C ARG A 351 17.54 0.01 0.77
N LEU A 352 17.54 -0.08 2.10
CA LEU A 352 17.62 -1.34 2.82
C LEU A 352 16.18 -1.76 3.17
N SER A 353 15.56 -2.59 2.33
CA SER A 353 14.20 -3.10 2.60
C SER A 353 14.30 -4.17 3.70
N VAL A 354 13.83 -3.81 4.89
CA VAL A 354 13.85 -4.63 6.11
C VAL A 354 12.63 -4.32 6.95
N GLN A 355 12.11 -5.33 7.63
CA GLN A 355 10.90 -5.23 8.46
C GLN A 355 11.20 -5.24 9.96
N ASP A 356 12.38 -5.73 10.36
CA ASP A 356 12.81 -5.82 11.75
C ASP A 356 14.33 -5.71 11.91
N GLU A 357 14.77 -5.55 13.16
CA GLU A 357 16.19 -5.37 13.51
C GLU A 357 17.05 -6.60 13.17
N GLN A 358 16.46 -7.80 13.10
CA GLN A 358 17.21 -8.98 12.68
C GLN A 358 17.56 -8.89 11.20
N GLN A 359 16.59 -8.58 10.33
CA GLN A 359 16.80 -8.39 8.90
C GLN A 359 17.78 -7.25 8.62
N LEU A 360 17.67 -6.14 9.37
CA LEU A 360 18.64 -5.04 9.29
C LEU A 360 20.06 -5.50 9.60
N SER A 361 20.24 -6.20 10.72
CA SER A 361 21.54 -6.75 11.11
C SER A 361 22.11 -7.71 10.04
N GLU A 362 21.27 -8.57 9.44
CA GLU A 362 21.68 -9.48 8.37
C GLU A 362 22.16 -8.72 7.11
N VAL A 363 21.46 -7.67 6.70
CA VAL A 363 21.85 -6.83 5.55
C VAL A 363 23.12 -6.04 5.84
N VAL A 364 23.21 -5.39 7.01
CA VAL A 364 24.40 -4.64 7.43
C VAL A 364 25.62 -5.55 7.46
N ASN A 365 25.51 -6.75 8.04
CA ASN A 365 26.61 -7.71 8.10
C ASN A 365 27.03 -8.19 6.70
N LYS A 366 26.10 -8.39 5.75
CA LYS A 366 26.43 -8.70 4.35
C LYS A 366 27.25 -7.59 3.70
N ILE A 367 26.83 -6.33 3.87
CA ILE A 367 27.54 -5.17 3.31
C ILE A 367 28.96 -5.07 3.90
N LEU A 368 29.07 -5.13 5.23
CA LEU A 368 30.36 -5.05 5.92
C LEU A 368 31.29 -6.20 5.50
N ARG A 369 30.77 -7.44 5.41
CA ARG A 369 31.55 -8.61 4.97
C ARG A 369 32.08 -8.42 3.54
N TYR A 370 31.25 -7.91 2.64
CA TYR A 370 31.63 -7.65 1.24
C TYR A 370 32.74 -6.60 1.14
N GLU A 371 32.59 -5.48 1.85
CA GLU A 371 33.49 -4.32 1.74
C GLU A 371 34.81 -4.49 2.49
N THR A 372 34.80 -5.18 3.64
CA THR A 372 36.02 -5.41 4.43
C THR A 372 36.87 -6.55 3.87
N GLY A 373 36.28 -7.44 3.06
CA GLY A 373 37.00 -8.55 2.44
C GLY A 373 37.58 -9.53 3.45
N GLU A 374 36.93 -9.69 4.62
CA GLU A 374 37.38 -10.58 5.70
C GLU A 374 37.61 -12.02 5.21
N VAL A 375 36.91 -12.46 4.16
CA VAL A 375 37.12 -13.75 3.53
C VAL A 375 37.86 -13.58 2.20
N LYS A 376 39.12 -14.02 2.19
CA LYS A 376 39.92 -14.20 0.97
C LYS A 376 39.70 -15.60 0.45
N MET A 377 38.84 -15.75 -0.56
CA MET A 377 38.69 -17.01 -1.27
C MET A 377 39.96 -17.32 -2.05
N PRO A 378 40.36 -18.61 -2.20
CA PRO A 378 41.40 -18.98 -3.14
C PRO A 378 41.05 -18.40 -4.51
N ASP A 379 41.99 -17.63 -5.07
CA ASP A 379 41.93 -17.02 -6.40
C ASP A 379 41.08 -15.73 -6.53
N ASP A 380 40.16 -15.42 -5.61
CA ASP A 380 39.23 -14.26 -5.64
C ASP A 380 38.51 -14.04 -7.01
N ARG A 381 38.53 -15.06 -7.90
CA ARG A 381 38.07 -14.97 -9.30
C ARG A 381 36.58 -14.75 -9.43
N TRP A 382 35.83 -15.06 -8.39
CA TRP A 382 34.39 -14.81 -8.33
C TRP A 382 34.10 -13.32 -8.61
N ARG A 383 34.88 -12.38 -8.05
CA ARG A 383 34.75 -10.93 -8.30
C ARG A 383 35.00 -10.52 -9.75
N GLN A 384 35.73 -11.33 -10.50
CA GLN A 384 36.05 -11.13 -11.91
C GLN A 384 35.16 -11.98 -12.83
N THR A 385 34.06 -12.54 -12.33
CA THR A 385 33.13 -13.34 -13.11
C THR A 385 31.82 -12.59 -13.28
N ALA A 386 31.35 -12.47 -14.53
CA ALA A 386 30.03 -11.93 -14.86
C ALA A 386 29.15 -13.04 -15.45
N PHE A 387 27.94 -13.21 -14.91
CA PHE A 387 26.97 -14.20 -15.36
C PHE A 387 25.77 -13.52 -16.02
N TYR A 388 25.57 -13.79 -17.31
CA TYR A 388 24.44 -13.24 -18.07
C TYR A 388 23.36 -14.30 -18.25
N ILE A 389 22.16 -13.97 -17.80
CA ILE A 389 20.97 -14.80 -17.87
C ILE A 389 19.98 -14.10 -18.80
N ALA A 390 19.36 -14.84 -19.71
CA ALA A 390 18.32 -14.28 -20.57
C ALA A 390 17.11 -15.21 -20.71
N ASP A 391 15.94 -14.61 -20.74
CA ASP A 391 14.68 -15.26 -21.13
C ASP A 391 14.64 -15.54 -22.66
N ASN A 392 13.67 -16.35 -23.09
CA ASN A 392 13.41 -16.55 -24.51
C ASN A 392 12.74 -15.30 -25.12
N TYR A 393 12.93 -15.10 -26.42
CA TYR A 393 12.43 -13.92 -27.14
C TYR A 393 11.42 -14.26 -28.23
N HIS A 394 10.75 -15.40 -28.09
CA HIS A 394 9.75 -15.90 -29.05
C HIS A 394 8.45 -16.23 -28.32
N LEU A 395 7.33 -15.71 -28.81
CA LEU A 395 6.00 -16.04 -28.30
C LEU A 395 5.60 -17.49 -28.63
N LEU A 396 4.47 -17.97 -28.10
CA LEU A 396 3.96 -19.33 -28.34
C LEU A 396 3.64 -19.63 -29.81
N ASP A 397 3.35 -18.62 -30.62
CA ASP A 397 3.13 -18.77 -32.07
C ASP A 397 4.44 -18.72 -32.89
N GLY A 398 5.58 -18.46 -32.25
CA GLY A 398 6.90 -18.35 -32.88
C GLY A 398 7.21 -16.99 -33.49
N THR A 399 6.35 -16.00 -33.26
CA THR A 399 6.69 -14.60 -33.54
C THR A 399 7.69 -14.08 -32.50
N GLN A 400 8.44 -13.06 -32.89
CA GLN A 400 9.40 -12.42 -32.00
C GLN A 400 8.64 -11.65 -30.90
N ASP A 401 9.19 -11.71 -29.69
CA ASP A 401 8.68 -10.95 -28.57
C ASP A 401 8.80 -9.43 -28.84
N PRO A 402 7.73 -8.63 -28.59
CA PRO A 402 7.78 -7.19 -28.78
C PRO A 402 8.82 -6.48 -27.91
N ALA A 403 9.22 -7.06 -26.77
CA ALA A 403 10.30 -6.53 -25.92
C ALA A 403 11.70 -6.75 -26.53
N GLY A 404 11.82 -7.55 -27.58
CA GLY A 404 13.07 -7.77 -28.33
C GLY A 404 13.82 -9.04 -27.92
N ASP A 405 15.04 -9.21 -28.46
CA ASP A 405 15.89 -10.37 -28.21
C ASP A 405 16.79 -10.16 -26.98
N PHE A 406 16.35 -10.68 -25.83
CA PHE A 406 17.05 -10.55 -24.55
C PHE A 406 18.46 -11.18 -24.54
N ALA A 407 18.64 -12.29 -25.25
CA ALA A 407 19.93 -12.94 -25.38
C ALA A 407 20.89 -12.07 -26.20
N TYR A 408 20.41 -11.50 -27.31
CA TYR A 408 21.18 -10.55 -28.11
C TYR A 408 21.55 -9.28 -27.32
N MET A 409 20.65 -8.74 -26.50
CA MET A 409 20.98 -7.60 -25.61
C MET A 409 22.13 -7.91 -24.66
N SER A 410 22.17 -9.13 -24.10
CA SER A 410 23.31 -9.59 -23.29
C SER A 410 24.58 -9.76 -24.12
N ASP A 411 24.48 -10.36 -25.32
CA ASP A 411 25.61 -10.59 -26.21
C ASP A 411 26.21 -9.26 -26.75
N LEU A 412 25.43 -8.18 -26.84
CA LEU A 412 25.97 -6.84 -27.14
C LEU A 412 27.01 -6.39 -26.11
N ILE A 413 26.81 -6.73 -24.83
CA ILE A 413 27.75 -6.39 -23.76
C ILE A 413 28.99 -7.29 -23.85
N VAL A 414 28.78 -8.59 -24.09
CA VAL A 414 29.83 -9.62 -24.04
C VAL A 414 30.71 -9.66 -25.29
N GLU A 415 30.10 -9.59 -26.48
CA GLU A 415 30.75 -9.78 -27.78
C GLU A 415 30.65 -8.56 -28.70
N GLY A 416 29.74 -7.63 -28.40
CA GLY A 416 29.42 -6.50 -29.28
C GLY A 416 28.63 -6.94 -30.53
N ASP A 417 28.54 -6.04 -31.50
CA ASP A 417 27.97 -6.32 -32.82
C ASP A 417 28.84 -5.69 -33.90
N ARG A 418 29.69 -6.52 -34.53
CA ARG A 418 30.58 -6.09 -35.61
C ARG A 418 29.82 -5.59 -36.84
N GLY A 419 28.63 -6.12 -37.11
CA GLY A 419 27.79 -5.70 -38.23
C GLY A 419 27.24 -4.28 -38.03
N ARG A 420 27.03 -3.88 -36.77
CA ARG A 420 26.60 -2.53 -36.37
C ARG A 420 27.74 -1.63 -35.88
N ASN A 421 29.00 -2.09 -35.96
CA ASN A 421 30.17 -1.39 -35.43
C ASN A 421 30.06 -1.05 -33.93
N ILE A 422 29.46 -1.95 -33.15
CA ILE A 422 29.36 -1.89 -31.70
C ILE A 422 30.45 -2.79 -31.12
N ALA A 423 31.38 -2.24 -30.34
CA ALA A 423 32.37 -3.02 -29.63
C ALA A 423 31.77 -3.65 -28.35
N PRO A 424 32.30 -4.79 -27.86
CA PRO A 424 31.91 -5.29 -26.55
C PRO A 424 32.13 -4.24 -25.47
N ALA A 425 31.14 -4.07 -24.58
CA ALA A 425 31.25 -3.17 -23.44
C ALA A 425 32.00 -3.80 -22.26
N GLN A 426 31.99 -5.15 -22.17
CA GLN A 426 32.68 -5.85 -21.10
C GLN A 426 34.21 -5.85 -21.31
N SER A 427 34.94 -5.65 -20.21
CA SER A 427 36.38 -5.86 -20.19
C SER A 427 36.76 -7.30 -20.55
N PRO A 428 37.78 -7.53 -21.39
CA PRO A 428 38.27 -8.87 -21.72
C PRO A 428 38.91 -9.60 -20.54
N HIS A 429 39.12 -8.93 -19.41
CA HIS A 429 39.63 -9.52 -18.17
C HIS A 429 38.55 -10.11 -17.27
N VAL A 430 37.26 -9.89 -17.59
CA VAL A 430 36.14 -10.48 -16.88
C VAL A 430 35.83 -11.85 -17.49
N VAL A 431 35.74 -12.87 -16.66
CA VAL A 431 35.31 -14.21 -17.03
C VAL A 431 33.81 -14.18 -17.29
N THR A 432 33.40 -14.45 -18.52
CA THR A 432 31.99 -14.50 -18.90
C THR A 432 31.40 -15.89 -18.69
N GLN A 433 30.27 -15.95 -17.98
CA GLN A 433 29.34 -17.07 -17.98
C GLN A 433 28.02 -16.63 -18.63
N ARG A 434 27.37 -17.53 -19.36
CA ARG A 434 26.09 -17.25 -20.04
C ARG A 434 25.11 -18.40 -19.82
N LEU A 435 23.84 -18.08 -19.68
CA LEU A 435 22.72 -19.01 -19.76
C LEU A 435 21.51 -18.32 -20.37
N TYR A 436 21.12 -18.73 -21.58
CA TYR A 436 19.95 -18.19 -22.27
C TYR A 436 18.91 -19.29 -22.41
N TYR A 437 17.73 -19.07 -21.83
CA TYR A 437 16.62 -19.98 -22.01
C TYR A 437 16.09 -19.86 -23.44
N ASP A 438 16.09 -20.96 -24.18
CA ASP A 438 15.68 -20.97 -25.58
C ASP A 438 15.00 -22.30 -25.93
N PRO A 439 13.71 -22.46 -25.57
CA PRO A 439 12.97 -23.70 -25.83
C PRO A 439 12.78 -23.99 -27.33
N ARG A 440 13.05 -23.02 -28.22
CA ARG A 440 12.88 -23.16 -29.67
C ARG A 440 14.17 -23.43 -30.42
N GLN A 441 15.34 -23.15 -29.85
CA GLN A 441 16.63 -23.41 -30.47
C GLN A 441 17.54 -24.32 -29.61
N PRO A 442 17.12 -25.57 -29.34
CA PRO A 442 17.96 -26.52 -28.60
C PRO A 442 19.27 -26.81 -29.35
N GLY A 443 20.40 -26.67 -28.65
CA GLY A 443 21.67 -27.23 -29.10
C GLY A 443 22.32 -26.51 -30.29
N VAL A 444 22.21 -25.18 -30.36
CA VAL A 444 22.93 -24.37 -31.34
C VAL A 444 24.44 -24.63 -31.22
N VAL A 445 25.04 -25.16 -32.29
CA VAL A 445 26.47 -25.49 -32.33
C VAL A 445 27.30 -24.23 -32.06
N GLY A 446 28.19 -24.31 -31.09
CA GLY A 446 29.03 -23.19 -30.67
C GLY A 446 28.41 -22.26 -29.62
N GLN A 447 27.16 -22.51 -29.19
CA GLN A 447 26.48 -21.74 -28.14
C GLN A 447 25.96 -22.65 -27.01
N PRO A 448 26.85 -23.34 -26.26
CA PRO A 448 26.44 -24.26 -25.18
C PRO A 448 25.71 -23.58 -24.00
N TRP A 449 25.67 -22.25 -23.99
CA TRP A 449 24.89 -21.46 -23.03
C TRP A 449 23.40 -21.36 -23.38
N ARG A 450 22.97 -21.70 -24.60
CA ARG A 450 21.54 -21.82 -24.92
C ARG A 450 20.99 -23.14 -24.38
N GLU A 451 19.98 -23.05 -23.52
CA GLU A 451 19.33 -24.21 -22.89
C GLU A 451 17.84 -24.22 -23.20
N ALA A 452 17.37 -25.30 -23.83
CA ALA A 452 15.96 -25.42 -24.21
C ALA A 452 15.09 -26.07 -23.14
N ASP A 453 15.69 -26.83 -22.24
CA ASP A 453 14.97 -27.56 -21.21
C ASP A 453 14.85 -26.69 -19.95
N ALA A 454 13.61 -26.38 -19.58
CA ALA A 454 13.31 -25.48 -18.48
C ALA A 454 13.89 -25.98 -17.14
N VAL A 455 13.83 -27.28 -16.86
CA VAL A 455 14.37 -27.87 -15.62
C VAL A 455 15.89 -27.71 -15.56
N ARG A 456 16.58 -28.00 -16.68
CA ARG A 456 18.03 -27.79 -16.75
C ARG A 456 18.42 -26.32 -16.71
N ALA A 457 17.64 -25.44 -17.33
CA ALA A 457 17.89 -24.00 -17.33
C ALA A 457 17.82 -23.45 -15.90
N HIS A 458 16.73 -23.73 -15.19
CA HIS A 458 16.54 -23.42 -13.78
C HIS A 458 17.71 -23.91 -12.93
N GLN A 459 18.03 -25.21 -12.98
CA GLN A 459 19.08 -25.79 -12.16
C GLN A 459 20.46 -25.16 -12.44
N ARG A 460 20.78 -24.90 -13.72
CA ARG A 460 22.05 -24.26 -14.09
C ARG A 460 22.13 -22.81 -13.64
N VAL A 461 21.01 -22.08 -13.57
CA VAL A 461 20.97 -20.73 -12.97
C VAL A 461 21.32 -20.81 -11.49
N ILE A 462 20.66 -21.70 -10.74
CA ILE A 462 20.93 -21.89 -9.30
C ILE A 462 22.38 -22.29 -9.04
N ASP A 463 22.88 -23.27 -9.78
CA ASP A 463 24.25 -23.76 -9.63
C ASP A 463 25.27 -22.64 -9.89
N ALA A 464 25.06 -21.82 -10.93
CA ALA A 464 25.94 -20.71 -11.25
C ALA A 464 25.86 -19.59 -10.20
N MET A 465 24.66 -19.22 -9.75
CA MET A 465 24.48 -18.20 -8.69
C MET A 465 25.09 -18.64 -7.36
N ALA A 466 25.02 -19.93 -7.01
CA ALA A 466 25.63 -20.47 -5.79
C ALA A 466 27.16 -20.39 -5.78
N LEU A 467 27.81 -20.24 -6.95
CA LEU A 467 29.26 -19.96 -7.04
C LEU A 467 29.60 -18.49 -6.77
N GLY A 468 28.60 -17.61 -6.74
CA GLY A 468 28.76 -16.20 -6.39
C GLY A 468 29.52 -15.36 -7.42
N PRO A 469 29.15 -15.36 -8.71
CA PRO A 469 29.77 -14.45 -9.69
C PRO A 469 29.65 -13.00 -9.21
N GLY A 470 30.69 -12.19 -9.38
CA GLY A 470 30.71 -10.81 -8.86
C GLY A 470 29.62 -9.92 -9.47
N LEU A 471 29.24 -10.22 -10.71
CA LEU A 471 28.12 -9.57 -11.41
C LEU A 471 27.16 -10.64 -11.96
N ILE A 472 25.87 -10.44 -11.73
CA ILE A 472 24.78 -11.16 -12.40
C ILE A 472 23.97 -10.13 -13.18
N SER A 473 23.66 -10.44 -14.44
CA SER A 473 22.77 -9.63 -15.26
C SER A 473 21.66 -10.50 -15.81
N TYR A 474 20.41 -10.12 -15.56
CA TYR A 474 19.24 -10.75 -16.12
C TYR A 474 18.57 -9.82 -17.14
N ASN A 475 18.24 -10.33 -18.33
CA ASN A 475 17.40 -9.67 -19.32
C ASN A 475 16.20 -10.57 -19.66
N GLY A 476 14.98 -10.10 -19.49
CA GLY A 476 13.80 -10.91 -19.80
C GLY A 476 12.54 -10.43 -19.12
N HIS A 477 11.49 -11.24 -19.19
CA HIS A 477 10.25 -10.98 -18.47
C HIS A 477 10.34 -11.42 -17.01
N SER A 478 9.63 -10.73 -16.14
CA SER A 478 9.52 -11.06 -14.71
C SER A 478 8.07 -10.93 -14.26
N ASN A 479 7.85 -11.37 -13.04
CA ASN A 479 6.91 -10.71 -12.16
C ASN A 479 7.59 -10.53 -10.80
N HIS A 480 6.88 -9.96 -9.83
CA HIS A 480 7.39 -9.67 -8.49
C HIS A 480 7.86 -10.89 -7.67
N TYR A 481 7.69 -12.13 -8.16
CA TYR A 481 8.18 -13.35 -7.51
C TYR A 481 9.23 -14.13 -8.29
N GLN A 482 9.43 -13.86 -9.59
CA GLN A 482 10.27 -14.72 -10.43
C GLN A 482 10.81 -14.04 -11.70
N TRP A 483 11.92 -14.58 -12.21
CA TRP A 483 12.46 -14.35 -13.54
C TRP A 483 11.94 -15.39 -14.54
N ALA A 484 11.46 -14.92 -15.69
CA ALA A 484 10.86 -15.66 -16.80
C ALA A 484 9.59 -16.46 -16.43
N SER A 485 8.80 -16.83 -17.44
CA SER A 485 7.79 -17.88 -17.36
C SER A 485 8.21 -18.99 -18.31
N THR A 486 8.76 -20.09 -17.79
CA THR A 486 9.23 -21.21 -18.60
C THR A 486 8.06 -22.18 -18.92
N ASP A 487 8.24 -23.49 -18.71
CA ASP A 487 7.18 -24.47 -18.90
C ASP A 487 6.23 -24.47 -17.69
N ARG A 488 5.03 -23.92 -17.89
CA ARG A 488 3.98 -23.77 -16.86
C ARG A 488 3.41 -25.09 -16.34
N THR A 489 3.81 -26.23 -16.91
CA THR A 489 3.44 -27.56 -16.39
C THR A 489 4.38 -28.06 -15.30
N LEU A 490 5.50 -27.36 -15.06
CA LEU A 490 6.48 -27.69 -14.03
C LEU A 490 6.11 -27.06 -12.67
N ASP A 491 6.66 -27.65 -11.60
CA ASP A 491 6.54 -27.12 -10.24
C ASP A 491 7.28 -25.77 -10.09
N GLU A 492 8.44 -25.62 -10.75
CA GLU A 492 9.19 -24.37 -10.87
C GLU A 492 9.17 -23.82 -12.31
N PRO A 493 8.11 -23.13 -12.74
CA PRO A 493 7.97 -22.63 -14.11
C PRO A 493 8.72 -21.30 -14.34
N TYR A 494 9.96 -21.19 -13.87
CA TYR A 494 10.79 -19.98 -13.91
C TYR A 494 12.29 -20.32 -14.01
N LEU A 495 13.13 -19.29 -14.20
CA LEU A 495 14.60 -19.43 -14.17
C LEU A 495 15.18 -19.16 -12.78
N PHE A 496 14.54 -18.31 -12.00
CA PHE A 496 14.90 -18.00 -10.63
C PHE A 496 13.66 -17.43 -9.92
N GLY A 497 13.29 -17.99 -8.77
CA GLY A 497 12.15 -17.54 -7.97
C GLY A 497 12.57 -17.06 -6.59
N MET A 498 11.68 -16.32 -5.91
CA MET A 498 11.90 -15.80 -4.56
C MET A 498 12.39 -16.88 -3.56
N ASN A 499 11.85 -18.10 -3.65
CA ASN A 499 12.22 -19.19 -2.75
C ASN A 499 13.58 -19.83 -3.08
N ASP A 500 14.11 -19.63 -4.29
CA ASP A 500 15.44 -20.15 -4.62
C ASP A 500 16.56 -19.40 -3.94
N ALA A 501 16.33 -18.17 -3.51
CA ALA A 501 17.31 -17.41 -2.73
C ALA A 501 17.76 -18.18 -1.47
N TYR A 502 16.87 -18.99 -0.86
CA TYR A 502 17.19 -19.83 0.29
C TYR A 502 18.12 -21.01 -0.04
N ARG A 503 18.27 -21.36 -1.32
CA ARG A 503 19.18 -22.40 -1.81
C ARG A 503 20.60 -21.87 -2.01
N LEU A 504 20.79 -20.55 -1.97
CA LEU A 504 22.09 -19.93 -2.17
C LEU A 504 22.90 -19.95 -0.87
N HIS A 505 24.15 -20.39 -0.97
CA HIS A 505 25.09 -20.48 0.15
C HIS A 505 26.40 -19.74 -0.16
N ASN A 506 26.28 -18.60 -0.85
CA ASN A 506 27.39 -17.78 -1.37
C ASN A 506 27.68 -16.54 -0.51
N LEU A 507 27.50 -16.61 0.81
CA LEU A 507 27.73 -15.47 1.72
C LEU A 507 29.16 -14.87 1.60
N ASP A 508 30.12 -15.68 1.17
CA ASP A 508 31.52 -15.29 0.94
C ASP A 508 31.83 -14.82 -0.48
N ALA A 509 30.84 -14.84 -1.37
CA ALA A 509 30.92 -14.44 -2.76
C ALA A 509 29.58 -13.82 -3.20
N LEU A 510 29.22 -12.70 -2.57
CA LEU A 510 27.97 -12.00 -2.85
C LEU A 510 28.03 -11.31 -4.21
N SER A 511 26.95 -11.42 -4.98
CA SER A 511 26.85 -10.83 -6.31
C SER A 511 26.22 -9.45 -6.26
N ILE A 512 26.65 -8.56 -7.16
CA ILE A 512 25.82 -7.44 -7.60
C ILE A 512 24.89 -7.97 -8.70
N VAL A 513 23.58 -7.75 -8.57
CA VAL A 513 22.58 -8.22 -9.53
C VAL A 513 21.99 -7.02 -10.25
N LEU A 514 21.97 -7.07 -11.58
CA LEU A 514 21.32 -6.07 -12.44
C LEU A 514 20.18 -6.76 -13.19
N GLU A 515 18.97 -6.25 -13.02
CA GLU A 515 17.76 -6.81 -13.62
C GLU A 515 17.20 -5.82 -14.64
N MET A 516 17.15 -6.23 -15.90
CA MET A 516 16.50 -5.49 -16.98
C MET A 516 15.19 -6.22 -17.33
N THR A 517 14.17 -5.93 -16.53
CA THR A 517 12.92 -6.69 -16.48
C THR A 517 11.74 -5.81 -16.02
N CYS A 518 10.54 -6.38 -15.97
CA CYS A 518 9.30 -5.68 -15.57
C CYS A 518 9.11 -5.61 -14.05
#